data_AF-A0A382ABH3-F1
#
_entry.id   AF-A0A382ABH3-F1
#
_cell.length_a   1.000
_cell.length_b   1.000
_cell.length_c   1.000
_cell.angle_alpha   90.00
_cell.angle_beta   90.00
_cell.angle_gamma   90.00
#
_symmetry.space_group_name_H-M   'P 1'
#
loop_
_entity.id
_entity.type
_entity.pdbx_description
1 polymer ?
#
loop_
_entity_poly.entity_id
_entity_poly.type
_entity_poly.pdbx_seq_one_letter_code
_entity_poly.pdbx_strand_id
1 'polypeptide(L)'
;MPTIAIEPMDDYTELDEALKNLEQFQWVSFTSRNGIEAFFNRLDVLGLDLNVLEKTHVSALGNDAKLLEERGVSVDLLPARASTKGVVEELQRRGQKSGRMLLPVPEVYGMAEPPVIPDYVRWLQELGMDVQR
;
A
#
# COMPACT_ATOMS: atom_id res chain seq x y z
N MET A 1 11.68 22.96 -9.33
CA MET A 1 12.51 21.74 -9.35
C MET A 1 11.96 20.83 -8.26
N PRO A 2 11.64 19.55 -8.52
CA PRO A 2 11.29 18.65 -7.43
C PRO A 2 12.58 18.37 -6.64
N THR A 3 12.61 18.75 -5.36
CA THR A 3 13.80 18.65 -4.48
C THR A 3 13.91 17.27 -3.79
N ILE A 4 13.15 16.28 -4.26
CA ILE A 4 13.08 14.94 -3.68
C ILE A 4 13.66 13.97 -4.70
N ALA A 5 14.77 13.32 -4.34
CA ALA A 5 15.33 12.20 -5.08
C ALA A 5 14.68 10.90 -4.57
N ILE A 6 14.32 10.00 -5.48
CA ILE A 6 13.83 8.66 -5.15
C ILE A 6 15.01 7.73 -5.42
N GLU A 7 15.52 7.12 -4.37
CA GLU A 7 16.64 6.17 -4.45
C GLU A 7 16.17 4.77 -4.06
N PRO A 8 16.79 3.70 -4.59
CA PRO A 8 16.58 2.35 -4.10
C PRO A 8 16.89 2.27 -2.60
N MET A 9 16.12 1.47 -1.85
CA MET A 9 16.44 1.20 -0.45
C MET A 9 17.70 0.34 -0.36
N ASP A 10 18.53 0.60 0.66
CA ASP A 10 19.75 -0.20 0.90
C ASP A 10 19.41 -1.64 1.34
N ASP A 11 18.23 -1.83 1.94
CA ASP A 11 17.72 -3.14 2.36
C ASP A 11 16.24 -3.30 1.94
N TYR A 12 15.97 -4.42 1.27
CA TYR A 12 14.62 -4.82 0.83
C TYR A 12 14.10 -6.04 1.61
N THR A 13 14.82 -6.53 2.62
CA THR A 13 14.52 -7.80 3.30
C THR A 13 13.10 -7.83 3.85
N GLU A 14 12.65 -6.78 4.55
CA GLU A 14 11.29 -6.73 5.11
C GLU A 14 10.21 -6.70 4.01
N LEU A 15 10.44 -5.93 2.94
CA LEU A 15 9.52 -5.88 1.81
C LEU A 15 9.46 -7.24 1.09
N ASP A 16 10.59 -7.91 0.90
CA ASP A 16 10.67 -9.23 0.27
C ASP A 16 9.91 -10.29 1.04
N GLU A 17 10.07 -10.29 2.36
CA GLU A 17 9.34 -11.20 3.23
C GLU A 17 7.83 -10.92 3.20
N ALA A 18 7.44 -9.64 3.16
CA ALA A 18 6.04 -9.26 3.00
C ALA A 18 5.46 -9.71 1.66
N LEU A 19 6.20 -9.53 0.55
CA LEU A 19 5.78 -9.94 -0.79
C LEU A 19 5.70 -11.46 -0.96
N LYS A 20 6.65 -12.21 -0.37
CA LYS A 20 6.61 -13.68 -0.39
C LYS A 20 5.45 -14.24 0.42
N ASN A 21 5.04 -13.55 1.48
CA ASN A 21 3.93 -13.93 2.33
C ASN A 21 2.69 -13.08 2.07
N LEU A 22 2.50 -12.57 0.85
CA LEU A 22 1.46 -11.58 0.58
C LEU A 22 0.04 -12.09 0.90
N GLU A 23 -0.17 -13.40 0.79
CA GLU A 23 -1.42 -14.07 1.13
C GLU A 23 -1.84 -13.97 2.61
N GLN A 24 -0.91 -13.60 3.51
CA GLN A 24 -1.24 -13.33 4.92
C GLN A 24 -1.89 -11.95 5.11
N PHE A 25 -1.74 -11.06 4.12
CA PHE A 25 -2.35 -9.74 4.12
C PHE A 25 -3.72 -9.83 3.48
N GLN A 26 -4.73 -9.39 4.22
CA GLN A 26 -6.07 -9.27 3.68
C GLN A 26 -6.18 -8.07 2.74
N TRP A 27 -5.36 -7.04 2.96
CA TRP A 27 -5.35 -5.82 2.17
C TRP A 27 -3.94 -5.38 1.77
N VAL A 28 -3.80 -4.84 0.56
CA VAL A 28 -2.69 -3.94 0.19
C VAL A 28 -3.28 -2.57 -0.12
N SER A 29 -2.71 -1.51 0.46
CA SER A 29 -3.17 -0.15 0.24
C SER A 29 -2.07 0.71 -0.38
N PHE A 30 -2.30 1.11 -1.63
CA PHE A 30 -1.41 1.96 -2.40
C PHE A 30 -1.81 3.42 -2.23
N THR A 31 -0.92 4.20 -1.61
CA THR A 31 -1.14 5.61 -1.29
C THR A 31 -0.43 6.57 -2.25
N SER A 32 0.42 6.03 -3.13
CA SER A 32 1.11 6.80 -4.17
C SER A 32 1.60 5.90 -5.30
N ARG A 33 1.77 6.52 -6.48
CA ARG A 33 2.46 5.93 -7.63
C ARG A 33 3.85 5.35 -7.31
N ASN A 34 4.63 6.00 -6.45
CA ASN A 34 5.98 5.51 -6.10
C ASN A 34 5.90 4.18 -5.35
N GLY A 35 4.95 4.03 -4.42
CA GLY A 35 4.71 2.77 -3.72
C GLY A 35 4.28 1.66 -4.67
N ILE A 36 3.44 1.99 -5.66
CA ILE A 36 3.05 1.05 -6.72
C ILE A 36 4.28 0.62 -7.52
N GLU A 37 5.04 1.56 -8.07
CA GLU A 37 6.21 1.23 -8.90
C GLU A 37 7.25 0.41 -8.12
N ALA A 38 7.53 0.77 -6.86
CA ALA A 38 8.43 0.00 -6.00
C ALA A 38 7.95 -1.43 -5.75
N PHE A 39 6.65 -1.61 -5.48
CA PHE A 39 6.04 -2.92 -5.29
C PHE A 39 6.19 -3.81 -6.53
N PHE A 40 5.83 -3.32 -7.72
CA PHE A 40 5.96 -4.10 -8.97
C PHE A 40 7.42 -4.38 -9.33
N ASN A 41 8.30 -3.39 -9.20
CA ASN A 41 9.73 -3.60 -9.45
C ASN A 41 10.29 -4.70 -8.55
N ARG A 42 9.80 -4.81 -7.32
CA ARG A 42 10.25 -5.84 -6.39
C ARG A 42 9.64 -7.21 -6.66
N LEU A 43 8.37 -7.28 -7.07
CA LEU A 43 7.78 -8.51 -7.58
C LEU A 43 8.60 -9.08 -8.75
N ASP A 44 8.98 -8.24 -9.71
CA ASP A 44 9.78 -8.62 -10.88
C ASP A 44 11.15 -9.18 -10.46
N VAL A 45 11.84 -8.53 -9.52
CA VAL A 45 13.14 -8.97 -8.99
C VAL A 45 13.03 -10.32 -8.26
N LEU A 46 11.92 -10.55 -7.56
CA LEU A 46 11.66 -11.80 -6.85
C LEU A 46 11.11 -12.91 -7.76
N GLY A 47 10.77 -12.60 -9.01
CA GLY A 47 10.10 -13.53 -9.93
C GLY A 47 8.70 -13.96 -9.46
N LEU A 48 8.00 -13.06 -8.77
CA LEU A 48 6.64 -13.30 -8.27
C LEU A 48 5.61 -12.74 -9.26
N ASP A 49 4.60 -13.56 -9.56
CA ASP A 49 3.47 -13.17 -10.39
C ASP A 49 2.38 -12.48 -9.57
N LEU A 50 1.49 -11.73 -10.23
CA LEU A 50 0.34 -11.06 -9.60
C LEU A 50 -0.65 -12.01 -8.92
N ASN A 51 -0.51 -13.33 -9.14
CA ASN A 51 -1.27 -14.35 -8.44
C ASN A 51 -1.11 -14.25 -6.90
N VAL A 52 -0.02 -13.65 -6.40
CA VAL A 52 0.17 -13.38 -4.97
C VAL A 52 -0.91 -12.45 -4.39
N LEU A 53 -1.60 -11.68 -5.23
CA LEU A 53 -2.71 -10.79 -4.85
C LEU A 53 -4.09 -11.45 -4.95
N GLU A 54 -4.23 -12.69 -5.43
CA GLU A 54 -5.55 -13.31 -5.65
C GLU A 54 -6.43 -13.39 -4.38
N LYS A 55 -5.80 -13.52 -3.21
CA LYS A 55 -6.49 -13.60 -1.90
C LYS A 55 -6.48 -12.27 -1.14
N THR A 56 -5.93 -11.22 -1.74
CA THR A 56 -5.67 -9.95 -1.08
C THR A 56 -6.44 -8.85 -1.78
N HIS A 57 -7.19 -8.06 -1.00
CA HIS A 57 -7.90 -6.92 -1.55
C HIS A 57 -6.97 -5.74 -1.77
N VAL A 58 -7.14 -5.04 -2.88
CA VAL A 58 -6.33 -3.89 -3.24
C VAL A 58 -7.12 -2.60 -3.06
N SER A 59 -6.51 -1.63 -2.41
CA SER A 59 -7.04 -0.27 -2.32
C SER A 59 -6.06 0.74 -2.90
N ALA A 60 -6.60 1.79 -3.52
CA ALA A 60 -5.83 2.81 -4.21
C ALA A 60 -6.47 4.19 -4.07
N LEU A 61 -5.71 5.25 -4.31
CA LEU A 61 -6.17 6.63 -4.22
C LEU A 61 -6.26 7.30 -5.61
N GLY A 62 -7.46 7.73 -6.00
CA GLY A 62 -7.65 8.56 -7.18
C GLY A 62 -7.15 7.90 -8.47
N ASN A 63 -6.20 8.56 -9.16
CA ASN A 63 -5.67 8.08 -10.45
C ASN A 63 -4.72 6.88 -10.32
N ASP A 64 -4.23 6.58 -9.11
CA ASP A 64 -3.36 5.42 -8.88
C ASP A 64 -4.06 4.09 -9.20
N ALA A 65 -5.40 4.06 -9.11
CA ALA A 65 -6.20 2.91 -9.52
C ALA A 65 -6.01 2.56 -11.00
N LYS A 66 -5.91 3.57 -11.89
CA LYS A 66 -5.69 3.32 -13.33
C LYS A 66 -4.35 2.67 -13.59
N LEU A 67 -3.32 3.09 -12.84
CA LEU A 67 -1.98 2.49 -12.96
C LEU A 67 -2.00 1.02 -12.54
N LEU A 68 -2.74 0.67 -11.49
CA LEU A 68 -2.91 -0.72 -11.07
C LEU A 68 -3.66 -1.54 -12.12
N GLU A 69 -4.74 -0.99 -12.67
CA GLU A 69 -5.52 -1.64 -13.75
C GLU A 69 -4.68 -1.87 -15.02
N GLU A 70 -3.87 -0.89 -15.43
CA GLU A 70 -2.92 -1.01 -16.55
C GLU A 70 -1.88 -2.11 -16.33
N ARG A 71 -1.58 -2.43 -15.07
CA ARG A 71 -0.69 -3.52 -14.67
C ARG A 71 -1.42 -4.84 -14.44
N GLY A 72 -2.73 -4.92 -14.70
CA GLY A 72 -3.53 -6.13 -14.54
C GLY A 72 -4.02 -6.40 -13.12
N VAL A 73 -3.92 -5.44 -12.20
CA VAL A 73 -4.40 -5.55 -10.83
C VAL A 73 -5.77 -4.87 -10.70
N SER A 74 -6.77 -5.62 -10.22
CA SER A 74 -8.10 -5.07 -9.92
C SER A 74 -8.08 -4.31 -8.59
N VAL A 75 -8.71 -3.15 -8.54
CA VAL A 75 -8.83 -2.35 -7.31
C VAL A 75 -10.19 -2.62 -6.64
N ASP A 76 -10.16 -3.26 -5.47
CA ASP A 76 -11.36 -3.58 -4.67
C ASP A 76 -11.96 -2.38 -3.94
N LEU A 77 -11.13 -1.40 -3.59
CA LEU A 77 -11.54 -0.22 -2.84
C LEU A 77 -10.90 1.04 -3.41
N LEU A 78 -11.76 1.85 -4.02
CA LEU A 78 -11.48 3.23 -4.40
C LEU A 78 -12.37 4.15 -3.54
N PRO A 79 -11.81 4.98 -2.65
CA PRO A 79 -12.63 5.83 -1.79
C PRO A 79 -13.24 6.99 -2.57
N ALA A 80 -14.45 7.41 -2.18
CA ALA A 80 -15.14 8.56 -2.80
C ALA A 80 -14.32 9.85 -2.70
N ARG A 81 -13.58 10.01 -1.60
CA ARG A 81 -12.54 11.02 -1.44
C ARG A 81 -11.19 10.33 -1.58
N ALA A 82 -10.39 10.73 -2.57
CA ALA A 82 -9.04 10.21 -2.80
C ALA A 82 -8.06 10.66 -1.70
N SER A 83 -8.24 10.13 -0.49
CA SER A 83 -7.41 10.36 0.69
C SER A 83 -7.33 9.10 1.54
N THR A 84 -6.27 9.00 2.34
CA THR A 84 -6.08 7.90 3.32
C THR A 84 -7.25 7.80 4.29
N LYS A 85 -7.77 8.93 4.76
CA LYS A 85 -8.99 8.98 5.58
C LYS A 85 -10.20 8.38 4.89
N GLY A 86 -10.39 8.66 3.59
CA GLY A 86 -11.49 8.10 2.81
C GLY A 86 -11.42 6.57 2.73
N VAL A 87 -10.21 5.99 2.67
CA VAL A 87 -10.05 4.52 2.73
C VAL A 87 -10.54 3.96 4.06
N VAL A 88 -10.16 4.58 5.18
CA VAL A 88 -10.60 4.14 6.52
C VAL A 88 -12.13 4.23 6.67
N GLU A 89 -12.73 5.33 6.23
CA GLU A 89 -14.19 5.53 6.24
C GLU A 89 -14.91 4.46 5.41
N GLU A 90 -14.37 4.10 4.24
CA GLU A 90 -14.91 3.04 3.40
C GLU A 90 -14.75 1.64 4.02
N LEU A 91 -13.61 1.34 4.64
CA LEU A 91 -13.41 0.08 5.36
C LEU A 91 -14.41 -0.05 6.52
N GLN A 92 -14.61 1.01 7.28
CA GLN A 92 -15.63 1.08 8.34
C GLN A 92 -17.03 0.84 7.78
N ARG A 93 -17.38 1.48 6.67
CA ARG A 93 -18.68 1.32 6.00
C ARG A 93 -18.92 -0.11 5.52
N ARG A 94 -17.86 -0.80 5.08
CA ARG A 94 -17.88 -2.22 4.69
C ARG A 94 -17.93 -3.17 5.90
N GLY A 95 -17.84 -2.65 7.13
CA GLY A 95 -17.88 -3.44 8.35
C GLY A 95 -16.56 -4.15 8.67
N GLN A 96 -15.44 -3.68 8.10
CA GLN A 96 -14.11 -4.17 8.45
C GLN A 96 -13.79 -3.82 9.91
N LYS A 97 -13.35 -4.82 10.70
CA LYS A 97 -13.05 -4.64 12.14
C LYS A 97 -11.68 -5.16 12.57
N SER A 98 -11.03 -5.96 11.73
CA SER A 98 -9.70 -6.52 11.98
C SER A 98 -9.17 -7.08 10.68
N GLY A 99 -7.85 -7.26 10.57
CA GLY A 99 -7.23 -7.79 9.37
C GLY A 99 -5.82 -7.24 9.24
N ARG A 100 -5.02 -7.87 8.38
CA ARG A 100 -3.66 -7.42 8.12
C ARG A 100 -3.60 -6.62 6.82
N MET A 101 -2.93 -5.47 6.85
CA MET A 101 -2.77 -4.56 5.73
C MET A 101 -1.30 -4.28 5.46
N LEU A 102 -0.88 -4.40 4.20
CA LEU A 102 0.41 -3.96 3.72
C LEU A 102 0.30 -2.55 3.11
N LEU A 103 1.23 -1.67 3.46
CA LEU A 103 1.35 -0.30 2.97
C LEU A 103 2.73 -0.09 2.32
N PRO A 104 2.93 -0.44 1.04
CA PRO A 104 4.21 -0.19 0.39
C PRO A 104 4.43 1.32 0.23
N VAL A 105 5.22 1.90 1.14
CA VAL A 105 5.56 3.32 1.16
C VAL A 105 7.07 3.49 1.16
N PRO A 106 7.61 4.50 0.46
CA PRO A 106 9.04 4.79 0.53
C PRO A 106 9.41 5.32 1.92
N GLU A 107 10.57 4.93 2.43
CA GLU A 107 11.13 5.54 3.63
C GLU A 107 11.56 6.99 3.35
N VAL A 108 11.29 7.88 4.30
CA VAL A 108 11.66 9.29 4.22
C VAL A 108 12.93 9.53 5.05
N TYR A 109 14.03 9.86 4.39
CA TYR A 109 15.30 10.19 5.05
C TYR A 109 15.61 11.69 5.02
N GLY A 110 16.24 12.22 6.08
CA GLY A 110 16.76 13.59 6.11
C GLY A 110 15.73 14.72 6.23
N MET A 111 14.43 14.39 6.38
CA MET A 111 13.37 15.36 6.63
C MET A 111 12.27 14.76 7.52
N ALA A 112 11.43 15.61 8.12
CA ALA A 112 10.28 15.14 8.88
C ALA A 112 9.28 14.43 7.95
N GLU A 113 8.93 13.19 8.30
CA GLU A 113 7.91 12.42 7.57
C GLU A 113 6.58 13.19 7.59
N PRO A 114 5.94 13.43 6.42
CA PRO A 114 4.61 14.03 6.39
C PRO A 114 3.63 13.20 7.22
N PRO A 115 2.70 13.83 7.97
CA PRO A 115 1.84 13.11 8.90
C PRO A 115 0.84 12.16 8.22
N VAL A 116 0.70 12.22 6.89
CA VAL A 116 -0.32 11.47 6.13
C VAL A 116 -0.21 9.96 6.33
N ILE A 117 0.99 9.38 6.27
CA ILE A 117 1.18 7.93 6.46
C ILE A 117 1.10 7.55 7.96
N PRO A 118 1.79 8.25 8.89
CA PRO A 118 1.62 8.01 10.32
C PRO A 118 0.17 8.10 10.80
N ASP A 119 -0.59 9.10 10.36
CA ASP A 119 -2.01 9.25 10.68
C ASP A 119 -2.83 8.11 10.09
N TYR A 120 -2.52 7.70 8.86
CA TYR A 120 -3.22 6.59 8.22
C TYR A 120 -3.02 5.27 8.96
N VAL A 121 -1.78 4.94 9.33
CA VAL A 121 -1.45 3.77 10.14
C VAL A 121 -2.20 3.81 11.46
N ARG A 122 -2.20 4.95 12.16
CA ARG A 122 -2.93 5.13 13.41
C ARG A 122 -4.43 4.88 13.25
N TRP A 123 -5.07 5.45 12.24
CA TRP A 123 -6.51 5.27 12.01
C TRP A 123 -6.88 3.82 11.65
N LEU A 124 -6.01 3.11 10.93
CA LEU A 124 -6.18 1.69 10.64
C LEU A 124 -6.03 0.84 11.91
N GLN A 125 -5.06 1.16 12.77
CA GLN A 125 -4.88 0.48 14.05
C GLN A 125 -6.06 0.73 15.00
N GLU A 126 -6.60 1.96 15.04
CA GLU A 126 -7.83 2.30 15.76
C GLU A 126 -9.05 1.51 15.26
N LEU A 127 -9.06 1.15 13.96
CA LEU A 127 -10.06 0.25 13.37
C LEU A 127 -9.87 -1.22 13.77
N GLY A 128 -8.70 -1.57 14.32
CA GLY A 128 -8.32 -2.94 14.69
C GLY A 128 -7.47 -3.67 13.63
N MET A 129 -6.94 -2.95 12.64
CA MET A 129 -6.08 -3.52 11.61
C MET A 129 -4.63 -3.63 12.10
N ASP A 130 -3.98 -4.75 11.76
CA ASP A 130 -2.53 -4.92 11.84
C ASP A 130 -1.90 -4.35 10.56
N VAL A 131 -0.97 -3.41 10.69
CA VAL A 131 -0.45 -2.66 9.54
C VAL A 131 1.06 -2.83 9.47
N GLN A 132 1.53 -3.34 8.33
CA GLN A 132 2.94 -3.38 7.96
C GLN A 132 3.17 -2.35 6.85
N ARG A 133 4.19 -1.50 6.98
CA ARG A 133 4.55 -0.48 5.98
C ARG A 133 5.93 -0.76 5.42
#